data_AF-A0A3E2GZP1-F1
#
_entry.id   AF-A0A3E2GZP1-F1
#
_cell.length_a   1.000
_cell.length_b   1.000
_cell.length_c   1.000
_cell.angle_alpha   90.00
_cell.angle_beta   90.00
_cell.angle_gamma   90.00
#
_symmetry.space_group_name_H-M   'P 1'
#
loop_
_entity.id
_entity.type
_entity.pdbx_description
1 polymer ?
#
loop_
_entity_poly.entity_id
_entity_poly.type
_entity_poly.pdbx_seq_one_letter_code
_entity_poly.pdbx_strand_id
1 'polypeptide(L)'
;MQISKAAMKLLLSKQKIFPQFVNILCAFKLQTKEVFGGAAVYNKAYFTNEKDNLGNLEFETAYTLKHIENNGRQHLPWSIRQMGVYQKYNTSIKSSDCLLIQTSTRVKLRITESRKDGSIKNLSSHWTHLHELHLKTLSYNWDSYFSYVNDRLSDINEEYLFSKVEAREKQVSFTSLQALDTLRTQLGIMCYALELNLGVLNQLSQEVERRKELEGYKSAERYEQFQTNLRTCNMEQTSLRQQATHIMQEADRLLAHLRDTIALQDSNAMMALTHKTIQEAQSMRTITVIALVYLPASFTASLMSMGYIHVDSLSGIMKLGAMPEMWVYLAITLPLMVFTFLIWGIWEWWSRKRVRGLTWREQRGLRDEKKDIES
;
A
#
# COMPACT_ATOMS: atom_id res chain seq x y z
N MET A 1 -15.89 19.22 -22.33
CA MET A 1 -17.18 19.94 -22.48
C MET A 1 -17.96 19.80 -21.18
N GLN A 2 -18.29 20.91 -20.52
CA GLN A 2 -19.19 20.92 -19.36
C GLN A 2 -20.59 21.29 -19.87
N ILE A 3 -21.59 20.46 -19.61
CA ILE A 3 -22.99 20.70 -20.00
C ILE A 3 -23.76 21.17 -18.76
N SER A 4 -24.59 22.20 -18.91
CA SER A 4 -25.47 22.66 -17.83
C SER A 4 -26.57 21.63 -17.53
N LYS A 5 -27.02 21.56 -16.27
CA LYS A 5 -28.11 20.64 -15.86
C LYS A 5 -29.38 20.84 -16.69
N ALA A 6 -29.71 22.09 -17.05
CA ALA A 6 -30.87 22.43 -17.86
C ALA A 6 -30.73 21.92 -19.31
N ALA A 7 -29.56 22.12 -19.93
CA ALA A 7 -29.29 21.60 -21.27
C ALA A 7 -29.31 20.06 -21.31
N MET A 8 -28.74 19.40 -20.29
CA MET A 8 -28.79 17.94 -20.19
C MET A 8 -30.23 17.45 -20.06
N LYS A 9 -31.05 18.04 -19.17
CA LYS A 9 -32.46 17.67 -19.03
C LYS A 9 -33.23 17.81 -20.34
N LEU A 10 -33.00 18.90 -21.09
CA LEU A 10 -33.64 19.14 -22.38
C LEU A 10 -33.23 18.11 -23.44
N LEU A 11 -31.96 17.70 -23.45
CA LEU A 11 -31.46 16.65 -24.34
C LEU A 11 -32.11 15.30 -24.00
N LEU A 12 -32.13 14.92 -22.71
CA LEU A 12 -32.74 13.67 -22.25
C LEU A 12 -34.25 13.63 -22.58
N SER A 13 -34.96 14.74 -22.36
CA SER A 13 -36.40 14.81 -22.66
C SER A 13 -36.69 14.75 -24.15
N LYS A 14 -35.86 15.38 -24.99
CA LYS A 14 -36.03 15.35 -26.45
C LYS A 14 -35.75 13.96 -27.04
N GLN A 15 -34.78 13.23 -26.49
CA GLN A 15 -34.45 11.87 -26.94
C GLN A 15 -35.31 10.78 -26.29
N LYS A 16 -36.23 11.14 -25.38
CA LYS A 16 -37.06 10.20 -24.60
C LYS A 16 -36.24 9.07 -23.97
N ILE A 17 -35.10 9.43 -23.38
CA ILE A 17 -34.18 8.47 -22.75
C ILE A 17 -34.81 7.91 -21.48
N PHE A 18 -34.74 6.59 -21.28
CA PHE A 18 -35.21 5.95 -20.06
C PHE A 18 -34.61 6.54 -18.75
N PRO A 19 -35.40 6.60 -17.65
CA PRO A 19 -35.00 7.27 -16.41
C PRO A 19 -33.72 6.73 -15.77
N GLN A 20 -33.43 5.45 -15.93
CA GLN A 20 -32.28 4.76 -15.33
C GLN A 20 -30.96 5.33 -15.83
N PHE A 21 -30.92 5.96 -17.02
CA PHE A 21 -29.72 6.60 -17.54
C PHE A 21 -29.20 7.74 -16.65
N VAL A 22 -30.06 8.38 -15.86
CA VAL A 22 -29.64 9.41 -14.90
C VAL A 22 -28.64 8.85 -13.86
N ASN A 23 -28.76 7.57 -13.52
CA ASN A 23 -27.82 6.91 -12.61
C ASN A 23 -26.43 6.77 -13.23
N ILE A 24 -26.34 6.57 -14.55
CA ILE A 24 -25.08 6.57 -15.30
C ILE A 24 -24.48 7.98 -15.31
N LEU A 25 -25.30 9.01 -15.59
CA LEU A 25 -24.84 10.40 -15.56
C LEU A 25 -24.27 10.82 -14.20
N CYS A 26 -24.85 10.32 -13.11
CA CYS A 26 -24.34 10.57 -11.76
C CYS A 26 -22.93 10.02 -11.51
N ALA A 27 -22.47 9.02 -12.27
CA ALA A 27 -21.09 8.51 -12.20
C ALA A 27 -20.07 9.52 -12.76
N PHE A 28 -20.49 10.45 -13.62
CA PHE A 28 -19.62 11.45 -14.25
C PHE A 28 -19.57 12.80 -13.52
N LYS A 29 -20.11 12.88 -12.29
CA LYS A 29 -20.01 14.10 -11.49
C LYS A 29 -18.55 14.40 -11.17
N LEU A 30 -18.16 15.67 -11.25
CA LEU A 30 -16.85 16.16 -10.81
C LEU A 30 -16.69 15.81 -9.31
N GLN A 31 -15.80 14.88 -9.01
CA GLN A 31 -15.39 14.57 -7.65
C GLN A 31 -14.05 15.27 -7.39
N THR A 32 -13.97 15.99 -6.27
CA THR A 32 -12.77 16.72 -5.84
C THR A 32 -11.72 15.81 -5.20
N LYS A 33 -12.08 14.57 -4.86
CA LYS A 33 -11.18 13.50 -4.40
C LYS A 33 -11.61 12.17 -5.01
N GLU A 34 -10.66 11.35 -5.46
CA GLU A 34 -10.90 9.96 -5.84
C GLU A 34 -11.19 9.15 -4.58
N VAL A 35 -12.46 9.07 -4.19
CA VAL A 35 -12.90 8.28 -3.03
C VAL A 35 -13.27 6.88 -3.51
N PHE A 36 -12.53 5.88 -3.04
CA PHE A 36 -12.94 4.48 -3.13
C PHE A 36 -14.32 4.33 -2.45
N GLY A 37 -15.32 3.80 -3.18
CA GLY A 37 -16.70 3.59 -2.69
C GLY A 37 -17.77 4.57 -3.19
N GLY A 38 -17.46 5.55 -4.05
CA GLY A 38 -18.46 6.48 -4.62
C GLY A 38 -19.29 5.91 -5.79
N ALA A 39 -20.35 6.60 -6.22
CA ALA A 39 -21.17 6.19 -7.37
C ALA A 39 -20.44 6.13 -8.73
N ALA A 40 -19.25 6.75 -8.82
CA ALA A 40 -18.32 6.69 -9.96
C ALA A 40 -17.41 5.44 -9.90
N VAL A 41 -17.43 4.72 -8.78
CA VAL A 41 -16.55 3.58 -8.52
C VAL A 41 -17.13 2.32 -9.14
N TYR A 42 -18.46 2.14 -9.14
CA TYR A 42 -19.14 0.98 -9.72
C TYR A 42 -19.52 1.18 -11.19
N ASN A 43 -19.39 0.11 -11.99
CA ASN A 43 -20.04 0.09 -13.28
C ASN A 43 -21.55 -0.15 -13.12
N LYS A 44 -22.33 0.49 -14.00
CA LYS A 44 -23.80 0.30 -14.07
C LYS A 44 -24.12 -0.18 -15.47
N ALA A 45 -25.03 -1.14 -15.59
CA ALA A 45 -25.67 -1.46 -16.86
C ALA A 45 -27.19 -1.56 -16.66
N TYR A 46 -27.93 -1.05 -17.62
CA TYR A 46 -29.39 -1.07 -17.64
C TYR A 46 -29.86 -1.40 -19.04
N PHE A 47 -30.87 -2.25 -19.10
CA PHE A 47 -31.47 -2.72 -20.33
C PHE A 47 -32.98 -2.64 -20.18
N THR A 48 -33.66 -2.12 -21.20
CA THR A 48 -35.12 -2.09 -21.26
C THR A 48 -35.57 -2.35 -22.69
N ASN A 49 -36.81 -2.79 -22.82
CA ASN A 49 -37.49 -2.88 -24.09
C ASN A 49 -38.87 -2.24 -23.97
N GLU A 50 -39.20 -1.40 -24.95
CA GLU A 50 -40.52 -0.81 -25.10
C GLU A 50 -41.08 -1.21 -26.47
N LYS A 51 -42.40 -1.13 -26.59
CA LYS A 51 -43.04 -1.17 -27.91
C LYS A 51 -43.40 0.25 -28.28
N ASP A 52 -43.05 0.66 -29.49
CA ASP A 52 -43.50 1.95 -30.00
C ASP A 52 -45.03 1.94 -30.23
N ASN A 53 -45.59 3.10 -30.57
CA ASN A 53 -47.03 3.24 -30.85
C ASN A 53 -47.52 2.35 -32.01
N LEU A 54 -46.61 1.84 -32.84
CA LEU A 54 -46.89 0.92 -33.96
C LEU A 54 -46.66 -0.55 -33.57
N GLY A 55 -46.30 -0.84 -32.32
CA GLY A 55 -46.02 -2.18 -31.81
C GLY A 55 -44.61 -2.71 -32.12
N ASN A 56 -43.73 -1.91 -32.71
CA ASN A 56 -42.35 -2.30 -32.99
C ASN A 56 -41.52 -2.35 -31.72
N LEU A 57 -40.63 -3.34 -31.62
CA LEU A 57 -39.70 -3.47 -30.50
C LEU A 57 -38.60 -2.40 -30.60
N GLU A 58 -38.50 -1.60 -29.53
CA GLU A 58 -37.40 -0.68 -29.27
C GLU A 58 -36.63 -1.16 -28.05
N PHE A 59 -35.30 -1.20 -28.17
CA PHE A 59 -34.42 -1.57 -27.08
C PHE A 59 -33.58 -0.38 -26.66
N GLU A 60 -33.44 -0.17 -25.35
CA GLU A 60 -32.44 0.75 -24.83
C GLU A 60 -31.41 -0.01 -23.99
N THR A 61 -30.15 0.30 -24.28
CA THR A 61 -28.97 -0.22 -23.60
C THR A 61 -28.21 0.95 -23.04
N ALA A 62 -27.86 0.92 -21.76
CA ALA A 62 -26.90 1.85 -21.22
C ALA A 62 -25.95 1.19 -20.25
N TYR A 63 -24.66 1.48 -20.36
CA TYR A 63 -23.68 1.00 -19.40
C TYR A 63 -22.46 1.91 -19.28
N THR A 64 -21.66 1.67 -18.25
CA THR A 64 -20.33 2.28 -18.09
C THR A 64 -19.24 1.23 -18.22
N LEU A 65 -18.12 1.61 -18.85
CA LEU A 65 -16.91 0.79 -18.92
C LEU A 65 -15.71 1.59 -18.48
N LYS A 66 -14.71 0.91 -17.91
CA LYS A 66 -13.43 1.49 -17.54
C LYS A 66 -12.39 1.15 -18.59
N HIS A 67 -11.58 2.13 -18.97
CA HIS A 67 -10.50 1.97 -19.93
C HIS A 67 -9.30 2.80 -19.52
N ILE A 68 -8.14 2.50 -20.08
CA ILE A 68 -6.92 3.26 -19.81
C ILE A 68 -6.72 4.32 -20.89
N GLU A 69 -6.31 5.51 -20.48
CA GLU A 69 -5.72 6.50 -21.38
C GLU A 69 -4.44 7.08 -20.81
N ASN A 70 -3.54 7.41 -21.74
CA ASN A 70 -2.34 8.17 -21.45
C ASN A 70 -2.72 9.66 -21.37
N ASN A 71 -2.31 10.30 -20.28
CA ASN A 71 -2.59 11.70 -19.96
C ASN A 71 -1.48 12.65 -20.40
N GLY A 72 -0.37 12.15 -20.92
CA GLY A 72 0.80 12.94 -21.29
C GLY A 72 1.51 13.60 -20.09
N ARG A 73 1.22 13.18 -18.87
CA ARG A 73 1.87 13.70 -17.65
C ARG A 73 3.23 13.04 -17.45
N GLN A 74 4.21 13.80 -16.98
CA GLN A 74 5.53 13.25 -16.60
C GLN A 74 5.42 12.30 -15.41
N HIS A 75 4.65 12.66 -14.40
CA HIS A 75 4.35 11.79 -13.25
C HIS A 75 3.00 11.13 -13.43
N LEU A 76 2.95 9.79 -13.36
CA LEU A 76 1.75 8.98 -13.57
C LEU A 76 1.10 9.23 -14.95
N PRO A 77 1.76 8.79 -16.04
CA PRO A 77 1.29 9.01 -17.41
C PRO A 77 -0.05 8.34 -17.68
N TRP A 78 -0.37 7.25 -16.98
CA TRP A 78 -1.59 6.46 -17.20
C TRP A 78 -2.69 6.80 -16.21
N SER A 79 -3.93 6.74 -16.68
CA SER A 79 -5.11 6.79 -15.80
C SER A 79 -6.22 5.88 -16.27
N ILE A 80 -6.93 5.34 -15.30
CA ILE A 80 -8.18 4.61 -15.52
C ILE A 80 -9.29 5.66 -15.69
N ARG A 81 -9.85 5.71 -16.89
CA ARG A 81 -10.97 6.55 -17.29
C ARG A 81 -12.24 5.74 -17.32
N GLN A 82 -13.37 6.43 -17.21
CA GLN A 82 -14.70 5.86 -17.38
C GLN A 82 -15.33 6.39 -18.67
N MET A 83 -15.98 5.51 -19.41
CA MET A 83 -16.82 5.86 -20.55
C MET A 83 -18.26 5.44 -20.28
N GLY A 84 -19.20 6.23 -20.77
CA GLY A 84 -20.63 5.94 -20.70
C GLY A 84 -21.16 5.71 -22.11
N VAL A 85 -21.91 4.63 -22.29
CA VAL A 85 -22.54 4.28 -23.56
C VAL A 85 -24.04 4.22 -23.32
N TYR A 86 -24.79 4.93 -24.15
CA TYR A 86 -26.23 4.76 -24.29
C TYR A 86 -26.57 4.55 -25.75
N GLN A 87 -27.44 3.58 -25.99
CA GLN A 87 -27.99 3.27 -27.30
C GLN A 87 -29.48 2.97 -27.16
N LYS A 88 -30.29 3.68 -27.94
CA LYS A 88 -31.65 3.28 -28.27
C LYS A 88 -31.66 2.73 -29.69
N TYR A 89 -32.28 1.57 -29.89
CA TYR A 89 -32.30 0.88 -31.17
C TYR A 89 -33.71 0.40 -31.50
N ASN A 90 -34.20 0.78 -32.69
CA ASN A 90 -35.49 0.33 -33.20
C ASN A 90 -35.25 -0.80 -34.22
N THR A 91 -35.74 -2.01 -33.91
CA THR A 91 -35.47 -3.21 -34.71
C THR A 91 -36.17 -3.18 -36.08
N SER A 92 -37.34 -2.54 -36.18
CA SER A 92 -38.10 -2.46 -37.43
C SER A 92 -37.50 -1.46 -38.41
N ILE A 93 -37.10 -0.28 -37.92
CA ILE A 93 -36.56 0.81 -38.75
C ILE A 93 -35.04 0.65 -38.99
N LYS A 94 -34.34 -0.13 -38.14
CA LYS A 94 -32.87 -0.22 -38.09
C LYS A 94 -32.23 1.15 -37.91
N SER A 95 -32.81 1.94 -36.99
CA SER A 95 -32.29 3.23 -36.57
C SER A 95 -31.73 3.15 -35.16
N SER A 96 -30.64 3.88 -34.91
CA SER A 96 -30.00 3.90 -33.61
C SER A 96 -29.70 5.32 -33.15
N ASP A 97 -30.24 5.69 -31.99
CA ASP A 97 -29.91 6.93 -31.30
C ASP A 97 -28.89 6.63 -30.20
N CYS A 98 -27.73 7.28 -30.29
CA CYS A 98 -26.60 6.97 -29.41
C CYS A 98 -26.13 8.21 -28.66
N LEU A 99 -25.82 8.05 -27.38
CA LEU A 99 -25.16 9.08 -26.56
C LEU A 99 -23.90 8.49 -25.93
N LEU A 100 -22.75 9.04 -26.31
CA LEU A 100 -21.44 8.59 -25.85
C LEU A 100 -20.84 9.65 -24.91
N ILE A 101 -20.47 9.23 -23.70
CA ILE A 101 -19.90 10.09 -22.66
C ILE A 101 -18.45 9.69 -22.43
N GLN A 102 -17.54 10.67 -22.57
CA GLN A 102 -16.10 10.50 -22.31
C GLN A 102 -15.50 9.24 -22.97
N THR A 103 -15.98 8.89 -24.16
CA THR A 103 -15.52 7.72 -24.90
C THR A 103 -14.02 7.79 -25.24
N SER A 104 -13.39 6.62 -25.38
CA SER A 104 -11.96 6.49 -25.63
C SER A 104 -11.55 7.16 -26.94
N THR A 105 -10.32 7.64 -26.98
CA THR A 105 -9.74 8.30 -28.16
C THR A 105 -9.78 7.39 -29.40
N ARG A 106 -9.58 6.08 -29.22
CA ARG A 106 -9.65 5.11 -30.32
C ARG A 106 -11.05 4.92 -30.88
N VAL A 107 -12.08 4.91 -30.02
CA VAL A 107 -13.47 4.85 -30.47
C VAL A 107 -13.82 6.12 -31.24
N LYS A 108 -13.39 7.30 -30.76
CA LYS A 108 -13.59 8.57 -31.49
C LYS A 108 -12.97 8.51 -32.88
N LEU A 109 -11.71 8.06 -32.99
CA LEU A 109 -11.00 7.95 -34.26
C LEU A 109 -11.75 7.01 -35.22
N ARG A 110 -12.11 5.81 -34.77
CA ARG A 110 -12.84 4.85 -35.62
C ARG A 110 -14.21 5.37 -36.07
N ILE A 111 -14.96 6.06 -35.20
CA ILE A 111 -16.22 6.69 -35.61
C ILE A 111 -15.97 7.80 -36.65
N THR A 112 -14.92 8.60 -36.48
CA THR A 112 -14.58 9.64 -37.46
C THR A 112 -14.11 9.07 -38.80
N GLU A 113 -13.39 7.96 -38.80
CA GLU A 113 -12.98 7.22 -40.00
C GLU A 113 -14.21 6.64 -40.70
N SER A 114 -15.08 5.92 -39.99
CA SER A 114 -16.33 5.40 -40.56
C SER A 114 -17.25 6.50 -41.11
N ARG A 115 -17.18 7.70 -40.54
CA ARG A 115 -17.90 8.87 -41.09
C ARG A 115 -17.29 9.36 -42.40
N LYS A 116 -15.97 9.40 -42.52
CA LYS A 116 -15.27 9.82 -43.74
C LYS A 116 -15.47 8.82 -44.88
N ASP A 117 -15.44 7.54 -44.56
CA ASP A 117 -15.55 6.45 -45.55
C ASP A 117 -17.01 6.12 -45.90
N GLY A 118 -17.99 6.85 -45.34
CA GLY A 118 -19.42 6.62 -45.56
C GLY A 118 -19.98 5.34 -44.91
N SER A 119 -19.14 4.53 -44.29
CA SER A 119 -19.50 3.25 -43.65
C SER A 119 -20.23 3.40 -42.31
N ILE A 120 -20.44 4.63 -41.82
CA ILE A 120 -21.19 4.91 -40.59
C ILE A 120 -22.61 4.33 -40.59
N LYS A 121 -23.22 4.17 -41.77
CA LYS A 121 -24.54 3.51 -41.93
C LYS A 121 -24.51 2.03 -41.52
N ASN A 122 -23.35 1.38 -41.58
CA ASN A 122 -23.21 0.00 -41.10
C ASN A 122 -23.35 -0.05 -39.58
N LEU A 123 -22.99 1.01 -38.86
CA LEU A 123 -23.11 1.07 -37.40
C LEU A 123 -24.58 1.03 -36.94
N SER A 124 -25.50 1.59 -37.72
CA SER A 124 -26.94 1.55 -37.44
C SER A 124 -27.65 0.29 -37.94
N SER A 125 -26.97 -0.57 -38.72
CA SER A 125 -27.60 -1.76 -39.31
C SER A 125 -28.00 -2.84 -38.29
N HIS A 126 -27.33 -2.86 -37.13
CA HIS A 126 -27.59 -3.75 -36.01
C HIS A 126 -27.04 -3.13 -34.72
N TRP A 127 -27.75 -3.28 -33.61
CA TRP A 127 -27.39 -2.66 -32.32
C TRP A 127 -25.98 -3.04 -31.83
N THR A 128 -25.58 -4.30 -32.07
CA THR A 128 -24.29 -4.85 -31.63
C THR A 128 -23.06 -4.15 -32.23
N HIS A 129 -23.14 -3.49 -33.39
CA HIS A 129 -21.95 -2.90 -34.05
C HIS A 129 -21.28 -1.82 -33.21
N LEU A 130 -22.06 -0.96 -32.57
CA LEU A 130 -21.54 0.07 -31.67
C LEU A 130 -20.80 -0.58 -30.49
N HIS A 131 -21.40 -1.61 -29.90
CA HIS A 131 -20.81 -2.29 -28.74
C HIS A 131 -19.54 -3.05 -29.12
N GLU A 132 -19.51 -3.73 -30.26
CA GLU A 132 -18.29 -4.38 -30.79
C GLU A 132 -17.14 -3.39 -30.95
N LEU A 133 -17.42 -2.17 -31.39
CA LEU A 133 -16.42 -1.13 -31.49
C LEU A 133 -15.78 -0.82 -30.13
N HIS A 134 -16.60 -0.72 -29.08
CA HIS A 134 -16.10 -0.53 -27.72
C HIS A 134 -15.31 -1.75 -27.22
N LEU A 135 -15.84 -2.97 -27.38
CA LEU A 135 -15.18 -4.21 -26.97
C LEU A 135 -13.77 -4.34 -27.58
N LYS A 136 -13.65 -4.10 -28.89
CA LYS A 136 -12.37 -4.17 -29.62
C LYS A 136 -11.33 -3.13 -29.19
N THR A 137 -11.71 -2.14 -28.37
CA THR A 137 -10.79 -1.10 -27.88
C THR A 137 -10.53 -1.19 -26.38
N LEU A 138 -11.27 -2.03 -25.66
CA LEU A 138 -11.25 -2.06 -24.20
C LEU A 138 -9.91 -2.51 -23.63
N SER A 139 -9.28 -3.50 -24.27
CA SER A 139 -8.00 -4.09 -23.84
C SER A 139 -6.75 -3.31 -24.32
N TYR A 140 -6.90 -2.34 -25.23
CA TYR A 140 -5.78 -1.84 -26.05
C TYR A 140 -4.61 -1.19 -25.28
N ASN A 141 -4.89 -0.38 -24.26
CA ASN A 141 -3.83 0.33 -23.52
C ASN A 141 -3.37 -0.42 -22.25
N TRP A 142 -3.91 -1.60 -21.97
CA TRP A 142 -3.56 -2.34 -20.75
C TRP A 142 -2.13 -2.83 -20.77
N ASP A 143 -1.64 -3.35 -21.89
CA ASP A 143 -0.27 -3.87 -22.02
C ASP A 143 0.78 -2.80 -21.68
N SER A 144 0.65 -1.61 -22.27
CA SER A 144 1.57 -0.50 -22.00
C SER A 144 1.50 -0.01 -20.55
N TYR A 145 0.32 -0.10 -19.93
CA TYR A 145 0.19 0.25 -18.51
C TYR A 145 0.81 -0.82 -17.60
N PHE A 146 0.67 -2.10 -17.94
CA PHE A 146 1.32 -3.19 -17.23
C PHE A 146 2.85 -3.08 -17.32
N SER A 147 3.40 -2.80 -18.50
CA SER A 147 4.84 -2.52 -18.64
C SER A 147 5.28 -1.40 -17.70
N TYR A 148 4.59 -0.26 -17.70
CA TYR A 148 4.91 0.85 -16.80
C TYR A 148 4.86 0.49 -15.31
N VAL A 149 3.87 -0.29 -14.88
CA VAL A 149 3.75 -0.73 -13.48
C VAL A 149 4.85 -1.73 -13.13
N ASN A 150 5.18 -2.64 -14.04
CA ASN A 150 6.22 -3.65 -13.86
C ASN A 150 7.62 -3.02 -13.80
N ASP A 151 7.91 -2.04 -14.67
CA ASP A 151 9.17 -1.29 -14.67
C ASP A 151 9.36 -0.60 -13.31
N ARG A 152 8.32 0.07 -12.80
CA ARG A 152 8.37 0.69 -11.46
C ARG A 152 8.57 -0.31 -10.32
N LEU A 153 8.00 -1.52 -10.43
CA LEU A 153 8.22 -2.57 -9.44
C LEU A 153 9.68 -3.04 -9.49
N SER A 154 10.22 -3.22 -10.70
CA SER A 154 11.61 -3.61 -10.92
C SER A 154 12.58 -2.57 -10.36
N ASP A 155 12.36 -1.28 -10.62
CA ASP A 155 13.18 -0.18 -10.10
C ASP A 155 13.27 -0.22 -8.56
N ILE A 156 12.14 -0.43 -7.89
CA ILE A 156 12.08 -0.54 -6.42
C ILE A 156 12.81 -1.80 -5.94
N ASN A 157 12.63 -2.92 -6.64
CA ASN A 157 13.29 -4.17 -6.28
C ASN A 157 14.80 -4.11 -6.47
N GLU A 158 15.28 -3.48 -7.54
CA GLU A 158 16.70 -3.22 -7.77
C GLU A 158 17.29 -2.32 -6.68
N GLU A 159 16.64 -1.20 -6.36
CA GLU A 159 17.04 -0.32 -5.27
C GLU A 159 17.22 -1.11 -3.96
N TYR A 160 16.27 -1.99 -3.65
CA TYR A 160 16.34 -2.88 -2.49
C TYR A 160 17.53 -3.86 -2.57
N LEU A 161 17.72 -4.58 -3.67
CA LEU A 161 18.80 -5.55 -3.82
C LEU A 161 20.18 -4.90 -3.69
N PHE A 162 20.39 -3.73 -4.32
CA PHE A 162 21.67 -3.01 -4.24
C PHE A 162 21.93 -2.42 -2.85
N SER A 163 20.89 -1.98 -2.12
CA SER A 163 21.03 -1.50 -0.73
C SER A 163 21.59 -2.56 0.23
N LYS A 164 21.40 -3.86 -0.08
CA LYS A 164 21.90 -4.97 0.74
C LYS A 164 23.40 -5.25 0.51
N VAL A 165 23.92 -4.94 -0.67
CA VAL A 165 25.30 -5.27 -1.09
C VAL A 165 26.28 -4.17 -0.63
N GLU A 166 25.86 -2.91 -0.66
CA GLU A 166 26.65 -1.79 -0.14
C GLU A 166 26.37 -1.60 1.35
N ALA A 167 27.07 -2.38 2.19
CA ALA A 167 26.93 -2.41 3.65
C ALA A 167 27.34 -1.12 4.39
N ARG A 168 27.31 0.05 3.74
CA ARG A 168 27.53 1.36 4.35
C ARG A 168 26.55 2.38 3.74
N GLU A 169 25.60 2.83 4.55
CA GLU A 169 24.85 4.09 4.44
C GLU A 169 23.52 4.15 3.67
N LYS A 170 23.12 3.19 2.83
CA LYS A 170 21.73 3.20 2.31
C LYS A 170 20.80 2.37 3.19
N GLN A 171 20.28 2.99 4.24
CA GLN A 171 19.06 2.49 4.89
C GLN A 171 18.00 2.31 3.80
N VAL A 172 17.34 1.14 3.77
CA VAL A 172 16.14 0.94 2.96
C VAL A 172 15.18 2.07 3.32
N SER A 173 14.98 2.99 2.40
CA SER A 173 14.33 4.25 2.70
C SER A 173 12.83 4.04 2.87
N PHE A 174 12.25 4.75 3.84
CA PHE A 174 10.81 4.91 3.98
C PHE A 174 10.12 5.29 2.64
N THR A 175 10.86 5.94 1.73
CA THR A 175 10.40 6.26 0.38
C THR A 175 10.10 5.04 -0.48
N SER A 176 10.91 3.98 -0.42
CA SER A 176 10.69 2.75 -1.21
C SER A 176 9.45 2.01 -0.69
N LEU A 177 9.23 1.99 0.63
CA LEU A 177 7.99 1.48 1.23
C LEU A 177 6.76 2.28 0.76
N GLN A 178 6.83 3.60 0.79
CA GLN A 178 5.72 4.46 0.34
C GLN A 178 5.44 4.31 -1.15
N ALA A 179 6.49 4.22 -1.97
CA ALA A 179 6.37 4.01 -3.41
C ALA A 179 5.71 2.67 -3.73
N LEU A 180 6.10 1.61 -3.00
CA LEU A 180 5.57 0.27 -3.18
C LEU A 180 4.12 0.15 -2.67
N ASP A 181 3.76 0.78 -1.55
CA ASP A 181 2.37 0.85 -1.08
C ASP A 181 1.46 1.62 -2.07
N THR A 182 1.98 2.70 -2.65
CA THR A 182 1.29 3.44 -3.73
C THR A 182 1.08 2.56 -4.95
N LEU A 183 2.11 1.81 -5.37
CA LEU A 183 2.03 0.90 -6.52
C LEU A 183 1.03 -0.23 -6.28
N ARG A 184 1.06 -0.83 -5.09
CA ARG A 184 0.12 -1.86 -4.63
C ARG A 184 -1.32 -1.34 -4.64
N THR A 185 -1.55 -0.13 -4.15
CA THR A 185 -2.86 0.52 -4.20
C THR A 185 -3.33 0.67 -5.65
N GLN A 186 -2.45 1.14 -6.55
CA GLN A 186 -2.75 1.28 -7.98
C GLN A 186 -3.15 -0.05 -8.64
N LEU A 187 -2.42 -1.13 -8.35
CA LEU A 187 -2.74 -2.48 -8.81
C LEU A 187 -4.10 -2.96 -8.29
N GLY A 188 -4.44 -2.66 -7.03
CA GLY A 188 -5.77 -2.92 -6.48
C GLY A 188 -6.87 -2.20 -7.29
N ILE A 189 -6.66 -0.94 -7.66
CA ILE A 189 -7.61 -0.18 -8.50
C ILE A 189 -7.76 -0.84 -9.88
N MET A 190 -6.65 -1.31 -10.47
CA MET A 190 -6.64 -2.01 -11.75
C MET A 190 -7.47 -3.30 -11.70
N CYS A 191 -7.19 -4.17 -10.72
CA CYS A 191 -7.94 -5.42 -10.52
C CYS A 191 -9.44 -5.15 -10.40
N TYR A 192 -9.80 -4.18 -9.58
CA TYR A 192 -11.19 -3.80 -9.36
C TYR A 192 -11.83 -3.20 -10.62
N ALA A 193 -11.11 -2.38 -11.40
CA ALA A 193 -11.63 -1.83 -12.65
C ALA A 193 -11.92 -2.92 -13.70
N LEU A 194 -11.04 -3.90 -13.81
CA LEU A 194 -11.21 -5.06 -14.69
C LEU A 194 -12.39 -5.93 -14.24
N GLU A 195 -12.54 -6.16 -12.94
CA GLU A 195 -13.68 -6.89 -12.37
C GLU A 195 -15.03 -6.23 -12.70
N LEU A 196 -15.10 -4.91 -12.59
CA LEU A 196 -16.30 -4.17 -12.96
C LEU A 196 -16.62 -4.25 -14.46
N ASN A 197 -15.60 -4.28 -15.32
CA ASN A 197 -15.79 -4.49 -16.74
C ASN A 197 -16.35 -5.89 -17.01
N LEU A 198 -15.78 -6.93 -16.37
CA LEU A 198 -16.28 -8.31 -16.47
C LEU A 198 -17.76 -8.41 -16.08
N GLY A 199 -18.19 -7.71 -15.03
CA GLY A 199 -19.61 -7.63 -14.64
C GLY A 199 -20.51 -7.11 -15.75
N VAL A 200 -20.11 -6.02 -16.42
CA VAL A 200 -20.86 -5.45 -17.55
C VAL A 200 -20.85 -6.37 -18.77
N LEU A 201 -19.72 -7.02 -19.07
CA LEU A 201 -19.63 -7.97 -20.18
C LEU A 201 -20.56 -9.17 -19.96
N ASN A 202 -20.66 -9.67 -18.74
CA ASN A 202 -21.59 -10.74 -18.38
C ASN A 202 -23.05 -10.31 -18.55
N GLN A 203 -23.39 -9.10 -18.10
CA GLN A 203 -24.73 -8.53 -18.27
C GLN A 203 -25.07 -8.31 -19.77
N LEU A 204 -24.11 -7.85 -20.57
CA LEU A 204 -24.29 -7.74 -22.02
C LEU A 204 -24.50 -9.11 -22.68
N SER A 205 -23.79 -10.15 -22.23
CA SER A 205 -23.96 -11.52 -22.73
C SER A 205 -25.36 -12.06 -22.43
N GLN A 206 -25.89 -11.80 -21.23
CA GLN A 206 -27.27 -12.16 -20.86
C GLN A 206 -28.30 -11.40 -21.70
N GLU A 207 -28.07 -10.11 -21.95
CA GLU A 207 -28.95 -9.30 -22.78
C GLU A 207 -28.98 -9.78 -24.24
N VAL A 208 -27.85 -10.27 -24.76
CA VAL A 208 -27.77 -10.85 -26.10
C VAL A 208 -28.67 -12.08 -26.21
N GLU A 209 -28.64 -12.99 -25.25
CA GLU A 209 -29.50 -14.18 -25.28
C GLU A 209 -30.98 -13.77 -25.17
N ARG A 210 -31.29 -12.83 -24.26
CA ARG A 210 -32.66 -12.31 -24.10
C ARG A 210 -33.20 -11.68 -25.39
N ARG A 211 -32.40 -10.89 -26.11
CA ARG A 211 -32.83 -10.27 -27.37
C ARG A 211 -32.95 -11.27 -28.50
N LYS A 212 -32.07 -12.27 -28.56
CA LYS A 212 -32.15 -13.37 -29.51
C LYS A 212 -33.46 -14.15 -29.37
N GLU A 213 -33.92 -14.40 -28.15
CA GLU A 213 -35.23 -15.01 -27.88
C GLU A 213 -36.41 -14.15 -28.39
N LEU A 214 -36.32 -12.82 -28.21
CA LEU A 214 -37.38 -11.89 -28.60
C LEU A 214 -37.45 -11.61 -30.11
N GLU A 215 -36.30 -11.52 -30.78
CA GLU A 215 -36.21 -11.25 -32.22
C GLU A 215 -36.26 -12.53 -33.08
N GLY A 216 -36.07 -13.69 -32.46
CA GLY A 216 -36.08 -15.00 -33.10
C GLY A 216 -34.92 -15.21 -34.09
N TYR A 217 -35.15 -16.03 -35.12
CA TYR A 217 -34.10 -16.48 -36.04
C TYR A 217 -33.53 -15.41 -36.99
N LYS A 218 -34.15 -14.23 -37.11
CA LYS A 218 -33.80 -13.23 -38.12
C LYS A 218 -32.36 -12.70 -38.02
N SER A 219 -31.68 -12.88 -36.89
CA SER A 219 -30.31 -12.42 -36.67
C SER A 219 -29.48 -13.40 -35.82
N ALA A 220 -29.82 -14.70 -35.85
CA ALA A 220 -29.18 -15.72 -35.02
C ALA A 220 -27.65 -15.77 -35.20
N GLU A 221 -27.16 -15.78 -36.45
CA GLU A 221 -25.73 -15.77 -36.78
C GLU A 221 -25.01 -14.53 -36.22
N ARG A 222 -25.65 -13.36 -36.31
CA ARG A 222 -25.10 -12.10 -35.80
C ARG A 222 -24.98 -12.13 -34.28
N TYR A 223 -25.96 -12.70 -33.59
CA TYR A 223 -25.93 -12.87 -32.14
C TYR A 223 -24.83 -13.84 -31.71
N GLU A 224 -24.64 -14.94 -32.43
CA GLU A 224 -23.57 -15.91 -32.17
C GLU A 224 -22.18 -15.30 -32.36
N GLN A 225 -21.97 -14.54 -33.45
CA GLN A 225 -20.71 -13.82 -33.68
C GLN A 225 -20.43 -12.82 -32.56
N PHE A 226 -21.45 -12.06 -32.14
CA PHE A 226 -21.29 -11.07 -31.07
C PHE A 226 -21.03 -11.73 -29.71
N GLN A 227 -21.69 -12.85 -29.41
CA GLN A 227 -21.45 -13.63 -28.20
C GLN A 227 -20.03 -14.22 -28.18
N THR A 228 -19.52 -14.64 -29.33
CA THR A 228 -18.11 -15.05 -29.47
C THR A 228 -17.16 -13.89 -29.18
N ASN A 229 -17.42 -12.71 -29.75
CA ASN A 229 -16.62 -11.50 -29.47
C ASN A 229 -16.66 -11.11 -27.98
N LEU A 230 -17.81 -11.23 -27.32
CA LEU A 230 -17.95 -11.01 -25.88
C LEU A 230 -17.15 -12.03 -25.07
N ARG A 231 -17.20 -13.31 -25.44
CA ARG A 231 -16.43 -14.38 -24.77
C ARG A 231 -14.93 -14.12 -24.88
N THR A 232 -14.43 -13.78 -26.06
CA THR A 232 -13.01 -13.43 -26.27
C THR A 232 -12.62 -12.22 -25.41
N CYS A 233 -13.42 -11.15 -25.42
CA CYS A 233 -13.15 -9.97 -24.60
C CYS A 233 -13.17 -10.29 -23.10
N ASN A 234 -14.07 -11.17 -22.65
CA ASN A 234 -14.15 -11.61 -21.26
C ASN A 234 -12.90 -12.41 -20.83
N MET A 235 -12.43 -13.31 -21.70
CA MET A 235 -11.18 -14.05 -21.49
C MET A 235 -9.97 -13.11 -21.41
N GLU A 236 -9.86 -12.13 -22.31
CA GLU A 236 -8.80 -11.10 -22.27
C GLU A 236 -8.83 -10.32 -20.96
N GLN A 237 -9.99 -9.76 -20.57
CA GLN A 237 -10.13 -8.99 -19.34
C GLN A 237 -9.83 -9.83 -18.09
N THR A 238 -10.18 -11.13 -18.11
CA THR A 238 -9.85 -12.07 -17.02
C THR A 238 -8.35 -12.32 -16.93
N SER A 239 -7.68 -12.50 -18.07
CA SER A 239 -6.22 -12.68 -18.13
C SER A 239 -5.48 -11.43 -17.63
N LEU A 240 -5.89 -10.23 -18.07
CA LEU A 240 -5.34 -8.97 -17.57
C LEU A 240 -5.53 -8.84 -16.04
N ARG A 241 -6.68 -9.27 -15.51
CA ARG A 241 -6.93 -9.24 -14.06
C ARG A 241 -6.03 -10.20 -13.30
N GLN A 242 -5.80 -11.40 -13.85
CA GLN A 242 -4.88 -12.37 -13.27
C GLN A 242 -3.44 -11.83 -13.26
N GLN A 243 -3.01 -11.17 -14.33
CA GLN A 243 -1.71 -10.52 -14.41
C GLN A 243 -1.56 -9.41 -13.36
N ALA A 244 -2.54 -8.51 -13.24
CA ALA A 244 -2.55 -7.48 -12.18
C ALA A 244 -2.48 -8.10 -10.78
N THR A 245 -3.23 -9.19 -10.55
CA THR A 245 -3.23 -9.90 -9.27
C THR A 245 -1.86 -10.50 -8.95
N HIS A 246 -1.18 -11.09 -9.95
CA HIS A 246 0.16 -11.63 -9.78
C HIS A 246 1.17 -10.54 -9.39
N ILE A 247 1.20 -9.42 -10.11
CA ILE A 247 2.10 -8.29 -9.81
C ILE A 247 1.77 -7.70 -8.43
N MET A 248 0.49 -7.64 -8.05
CA MET A 248 0.08 -7.18 -6.71
C MET A 248 0.59 -8.10 -5.60
N GLN A 249 0.53 -9.42 -5.80
CA GLN A 249 1.09 -10.40 -4.85
C GLN A 249 2.61 -10.29 -4.74
N GLU A 250 3.30 -10.01 -5.84
CA GLU A 250 4.74 -9.74 -5.84
C GLU A 250 5.07 -8.48 -5.05
N ALA A 251 4.33 -7.39 -5.27
CA ALA A 251 4.47 -6.16 -4.48
C ALA A 251 4.18 -6.39 -2.99
N ASP A 252 3.17 -7.18 -2.63
CA ASP A 252 2.86 -7.54 -1.23
C ASP A 252 3.99 -8.34 -0.58
N ARG A 253 4.61 -9.28 -1.31
CA ARG A 253 5.77 -10.04 -0.82
C ARG A 253 6.97 -9.13 -0.57
N LEU A 254 7.26 -8.23 -1.51
CA LEU A 254 8.33 -7.25 -1.35
C LEU A 254 8.05 -6.31 -0.17
N LEU A 255 6.82 -5.83 0.01
CA LEU A 255 6.44 -5.02 1.17
C LEU A 255 6.69 -5.74 2.50
N ALA A 256 6.33 -7.03 2.58
CA ALA A 256 6.59 -7.84 3.78
C ALA A 256 8.09 -7.98 4.04
N HIS A 257 8.87 -8.33 3.02
CA HIS A 257 10.32 -8.47 3.16
C HIS A 257 11.02 -7.16 3.55
N LEU A 258 10.59 -6.00 3.02
CA LEU A 258 11.13 -4.70 3.41
C LEU A 258 10.83 -4.39 4.87
N ARG A 259 9.61 -4.63 5.34
CA ARG A 259 9.22 -4.44 6.74
C ARG A 259 10.03 -5.31 7.70
N ASP A 260 10.20 -6.59 7.38
CA ASP A 260 10.99 -7.51 8.18
C ASP A 260 12.46 -7.08 8.24
N THR A 261 13.02 -6.64 7.11
CA THR A 261 14.41 -6.15 7.05
C THR A 261 14.62 -4.92 7.92
N ILE A 262 13.70 -3.96 7.88
CA ILE A 262 13.75 -2.76 8.72
C ILE A 262 13.65 -3.14 10.20
N ALA A 263 12.73 -4.04 10.57
CA ALA A 263 12.61 -4.51 11.95
C ALA A 263 13.88 -5.21 12.45
N LEU A 264 14.55 -6.01 11.59
CA LEU A 264 15.82 -6.64 11.91
C LEU A 264 16.95 -5.62 12.07
N GLN A 265 16.98 -4.57 11.24
CA GLN A 265 17.95 -3.48 11.36
C GLN A 265 17.78 -2.73 12.68
N ASP A 266 16.55 -2.37 13.06
CA ASP A 266 16.25 -1.70 14.33
C ASP A 266 16.65 -2.57 15.53
N SER A 267 16.36 -3.89 15.47
CA SER A 267 16.76 -4.84 16.50
C SER A 267 18.29 -4.91 16.64
N ASN A 268 19.02 -5.00 15.53
CA ASN A 268 20.49 -5.02 15.53
C ASN A 268 21.09 -3.71 16.07
N ALA A 269 20.53 -2.56 15.68
CA ALA A 269 20.93 -1.27 16.21
C ALA A 269 20.70 -1.19 17.72
N MET A 270 19.55 -1.66 18.20
CA MET A 270 19.23 -1.74 19.63
C MET A 270 20.17 -2.69 20.38
N MET A 271 20.51 -3.84 19.80
CA MET A 271 21.49 -4.77 20.38
C MET A 271 22.87 -4.12 20.49
N ALA A 272 23.33 -3.42 19.44
CA ALA A 272 24.61 -2.73 19.44
C ALA A 272 24.65 -1.60 20.48
N LEU A 273 23.56 -0.82 20.61
CA LEU A 273 23.41 0.18 21.65
C LEU A 273 23.41 -0.45 23.04
N THR A 274 22.62 -1.52 23.24
CA THR A 274 22.54 -2.24 24.52
C THR A 274 23.91 -2.80 24.92
N HIS A 275 24.65 -3.36 23.97
CA HIS A 275 26.00 -3.85 24.23
C HIS A 275 26.96 -2.72 24.66
N LYS A 276 26.92 -1.57 23.98
CA LYS A 276 27.69 -0.38 24.39
C LYS A 276 27.28 0.09 25.79
N THR A 277 25.98 0.16 26.08
CA THR A 277 25.47 0.52 27.41
C THR A 277 25.94 -0.47 28.49
N ILE A 278 25.96 -1.78 28.18
CA ILE A 278 26.49 -2.80 29.09
C ILE A 278 27.99 -2.59 29.33
N GLN A 279 28.77 -2.31 28.30
CA GLN A 279 30.20 -2.02 28.43
C GLN A 279 30.45 -0.76 29.28
N GLU A 280 29.71 0.31 29.04
CA GLU A 280 29.79 1.55 29.84
C GLU A 280 29.44 1.28 31.30
N ALA A 281 28.41 0.48 31.58
CA ALA A 281 28.04 0.07 32.93
C ALA A 281 29.15 -0.76 33.61
N GLN A 282 29.84 -1.63 32.87
CA GLN A 282 30.98 -2.39 33.38
C GLN A 282 32.16 -1.47 33.74
N SER A 283 32.51 -0.52 32.86
CA SER A 283 33.57 0.47 33.14
C SER A 283 33.23 1.34 34.36
N MET A 284 31.98 1.82 34.46
CA MET A 284 31.50 2.58 35.61
C MET A 284 31.60 1.77 36.92
N ARG A 285 31.32 0.47 36.86
CA ARG A 285 31.45 -0.42 38.02
C ARG A 285 32.90 -0.51 38.50
N THR A 286 33.86 -0.64 37.58
CA THR A 286 35.29 -0.69 37.92
C THR A 286 35.76 0.60 38.60
N ILE A 287 35.39 1.77 38.05
CA ILE A 287 35.73 3.08 38.64
C ILE A 287 35.15 3.20 40.06
N THR A 288 33.90 2.79 40.25
CA THR A 288 33.23 2.83 41.56
C THR A 288 33.94 1.96 42.59
N VAL A 289 34.41 0.77 42.20
CA VAL A 289 35.20 -0.11 43.08
C VAL A 289 36.53 0.56 43.47
N ILE A 290 37.24 1.17 42.52
CA ILE A 290 38.49 1.89 42.79
C ILE A 290 38.22 3.05 43.79
N ALA A 291 37.17 3.83 43.58
CA ALA A 291 36.79 4.93 44.46
C ALA A 291 36.41 4.45 45.88
N LEU A 292 35.67 3.34 45.99
CA LEU A 292 35.30 2.72 47.27
C LEU A 292 36.51 2.28 48.11
N VAL A 293 37.59 1.85 47.46
CA VAL A 293 38.87 1.52 48.12
C VAL A 293 39.61 2.80 48.53
N TYR A 294 39.67 3.79 47.64
CA TYR A 294 40.49 4.99 47.84
C TYR A 294 39.90 5.97 48.88
N LEU A 295 38.58 6.06 48.98
CA LEU A 295 37.89 7.05 49.82
C LEU A 295 38.15 6.86 51.33
N PRO A 296 38.06 5.65 51.91
CA PRO A 296 38.44 5.40 53.30
C PRO A 296 39.92 5.68 53.59
N ALA A 297 40.81 5.25 52.70
CA ALA A 297 42.26 5.44 52.84
C ALA A 297 42.65 6.92 52.79
N SER A 298 42.02 7.69 51.91
CA SER A 298 42.26 9.13 51.80
C SER A 298 41.73 9.90 53.01
N PHE A 299 40.55 9.52 53.51
CA PHE A 299 39.97 10.13 54.71
C PHE A 299 40.85 9.92 55.95
N THR A 300 41.33 8.69 56.17
CA THR A 300 42.22 8.41 57.31
C THR A 300 43.57 9.11 57.16
N ALA A 301 44.15 9.15 55.96
CA ALA A 301 45.37 9.89 55.68
C ALA A 301 45.21 11.41 55.95
N SER A 302 44.09 12.00 55.55
CA SER A 302 43.80 13.42 55.80
C SER A 302 43.49 13.73 57.26
N LEU A 303 42.73 12.88 57.95
CA LEU A 303 42.38 13.07 59.37
C LEU A 303 43.61 12.97 60.27
N MET A 304 44.52 12.06 59.93
CA MET A 304 45.81 11.90 60.60
C MET A 304 46.82 12.98 60.17
N SER A 305 46.44 13.91 59.28
CA SER A 305 47.28 14.99 58.75
C SER A 305 48.64 14.50 58.24
N MET A 306 48.62 13.48 57.37
CA MET A 306 49.78 12.73 56.89
C MET A 306 50.97 13.61 56.47
N GLY A 307 51.87 13.82 57.44
CA GLY A 307 53.25 14.31 57.33
C GLY A 307 54.24 13.33 57.97
N TYR A 308 53.94 12.02 57.93
CA TYR A 308 54.71 10.98 58.64
C TYR A 308 56.04 10.59 57.97
N ILE A 309 56.34 11.12 56.79
CA ILE A 309 57.62 10.91 56.10
C ILE A 309 58.44 12.19 56.25
N HIS A 310 59.24 12.25 57.31
CA HIS A 310 60.36 13.19 57.38
C HIS A 310 61.60 12.49 56.79
N VAL A 311 62.14 13.05 55.70
CA VAL A 311 63.42 12.62 55.14
C VAL A 311 64.52 13.33 55.92
N ASP A 312 65.00 12.72 56.99
CA ASP A 312 66.19 13.23 57.68
C ASP A 312 67.44 12.86 56.88
N SER A 313 68.03 13.87 56.24
CA SER A 313 69.31 13.75 55.53
C SER A 313 70.48 13.99 56.49
N LEU A 314 70.86 12.95 57.23
CA LEU A 314 72.15 12.91 57.91
C LEU A 314 73.01 11.78 57.31
N SER A 315 74.08 12.20 56.62
CA SER A 315 75.23 11.36 56.21
C SER A 315 74.96 10.22 55.22
N GLY A 316 74.62 10.55 53.96
CA GLY A 316 74.96 9.72 52.79
C GLY A 316 74.26 8.36 52.62
N ILE A 317 73.38 7.94 53.53
CA ILE A 317 72.57 6.70 53.40
C ILE A 317 71.12 7.04 53.74
N MET A 318 70.23 6.94 52.74
CA MET A 318 68.79 7.12 52.94
C MET A 318 68.26 5.99 53.85
N LYS A 319 67.94 6.31 55.11
CA LYS A 319 67.13 5.44 55.96
C LYS A 319 65.70 5.97 55.98
N LEU A 320 64.79 5.30 55.28
CA LEU A 320 63.36 5.49 55.47
C LEU A 320 62.99 4.94 56.87
N GLY A 321 62.89 5.81 57.86
CA GLY A 321 62.35 5.47 59.17
C GLY A 321 60.81 5.51 59.14
N ALA A 322 60.16 4.35 59.11
CA ALA A 322 58.72 4.26 59.35
C ALA A 322 58.46 4.29 60.87
N MET A 323 57.74 5.30 61.37
CA MET A 323 57.35 5.36 62.79
C MET A 323 56.27 4.32 63.13
N PRO A 324 56.12 3.90 64.41
CA PRO A 324 55.08 2.96 64.88
C PRO A 324 53.64 3.40 64.57
N GLU A 325 53.43 4.69 64.30
CA GLU A 325 52.16 5.32 63.96
C GLU A 325 51.55 4.83 62.64
N MET A 326 52.37 4.26 61.73
CA MET A 326 51.87 3.60 60.51
C MET A 326 50.95 2.41 60.82
N TRP A 327 51.19 1.71 61.93
CA TRP A 327 50.32 0.61 62.37
C TRP A 327 48.96 1.11 62.87
N VAL A 328 48.90 2.29 63.46
CA VAL A 328 47.63 2.92 63.91
C VAL A 328 46.80 3.35 62.69
N TYR A 329 47.44 3.93 61.68
CA TYR A 329 46.81 4.20 60.39
C TYR A 329 46.22 2.94 59.76
N LEU A 330 46.99 1.84 59.72
CA LEU A 330 46.53 0.57 59.17
C LEU A 330 45.35 -0.01 59.99
N ALA A 331 45.45 0.05 61.32
CA ALA A 331 44.44 -0.48 62.24
C ALA A 331 43.08 0.24 62.14
N ILE A 332 43.07 1.52 61.76
CA ILE A 332 41.83 2.30 61.57
C ILE A 332 41.32 2.18 60.12
N THR A 333 42.21 2.18 59.14
CA THR A 333 41.82 2.18 57.72
C THR A 333 41.22 0.84 57.27
N LEU A 334 41.77 -0.28 57.75
CA LEU A 334 41.30 -1.63 57.39
C LEU A 334 39.82 -1.88 57.79
N PRO A 335 39.38 -1.63 59.05
CA PRO A 335 37.98 -1.82 59.41
C PRO A 335 37.05 -0.83 58.69
N LEU A 336 37.51 0.40 58.39
CA LEU A 336 36.73 1.37 57.63
C LEU A 336 36.51 0.90 56.18
N MET A 337 37.52 0.32 55.54
CA MET A 337 37.38 -0.33 54.22
C MET A 337 36.40 -1.50 54.28
N VAL A 338 36.51 -2.39 55.28
CA VAL A 338 35.57 -3.51 55.44
C VAL A 338 34.14 -2.99 55.57
N PHE A 339 33.94 -1.93 56.36
CA PHE A 339 32.62 -1.32 56.55
C PHE A 339 32.05 -0.72 55.25
N THR A 340 32.83 0.00 54.45
CA THR A 340 32.35 0.56 53.17
C THR A 340 32.00 -0.53 52.15
N PHE A 341 32.80 -1.60 52.07
CA PHE A 341 32.49 -2.76 51.23
C PHE A 341 31.23 -3.52 51.70
N LEU A 342 31.03 -3.67 53.01
CA LEU A 342 29.83 -4.30 53.56
C LEU A 342 28.57 -3.49 53.23
N ILE A 343 28.59 -2.17 53.40
CA ILE A 343 27.45 -1.30 53.02
C ILE A 343 27.12 -1.47 51.55
N TRP A 344 28.13 -1.40 50.68
CA TRP A 344 27.93 -1.56 49.23
C TRP A 344 27.39 -2.94 48.87
N GLY A 345 27.96 -4.01 49.43
CA GLY A 345 27.53 -5.39 49.17
C GLY A 345 26.12 -5.66 49.66
N ILE A 346 25.74 -5.14 50.83
CA ILE A 346 24.36 -5.21 51.34
C ILE A 346 23.43 -4.45 50.39
N TRP A 347 23.75 -3.20 50.03
CA TRP A 347 22.91 -2.43 49.12
C TRP A 347 22.71 -3.13 47.77
N GLU A 348 23.78 -3.69 47.19
CA GLU A 348 23.73 -4.41 45.93
C GLU A 348 22.89 -5.70 46.04
N TRP A 349 23.01 -6.46 47.14
CA TRP A 349 22.19 -7.64 47.40
C TRP A 349 20.70 -7.30 47.53
N TRP A 350 20.38 -6.23 48.27
CA TRP A 350 19.00 -5.75 48.46
C TRP A 350 18.41 -5.24 47.14
N SER A 351 19.21 -4.54 46.32
CA SER A 351 18.82 -4.07 44.98
C SER A 351 18.54 -5.24 44.03
N ARG A 352 19.45 -6.23 43.96
CA ARG A 352 19.29 -7.44 43.11
C ARG A 352 18.05 -8.25 43.48
N LYS A 353 17.71 -8.36 44.78
CA LYS A 353 16.48 -9.03 45.23
C LYS A 353 15.21 -8.29 44.81
N ARG A 354 15.20 -6.96 44.87
CA ARG A 354 14.05 -6.15 44.42
C ARG A 354 13.80 -6.26 42.91
N VAL A 355 14.85 -6.25 42.09
CA VAL A 355 14.72 -6.40 40.63
C VAL A 355 14.18 -7.77 40.24
N ARG A 356 14.65 -8.85 40.88
CA ARG A 356 14.09 -10.20 40.65
C ARG A 356 12.61 -10.27 41.04
N GLY A 357 12.20 -9.62 42.13
CA GLY A 357 10.79 -9.60 42.55
C GLY A 357 9.84 -8.94 41.54
N LEU A 358 10.31 -7.95 40.78
CA LEU A 358 9.52 -7.25 39.76
C LEU A 358 9.34 -8.08 38.49
N THR A 359 10.40 -8.71 37.99
CA THR A 359 10.34 -9.56 36.78
C THR A 359 9.47 -10.81 36.98
N TRP A 360 9.44 -11.38 38.20
CA TRP A 360 8.53 -12.49 38.54
C TRP A 360 7.05 -12.08 38.56
N ARG A 361 6.71 -10.80 38.79
CA ARG A 361 5.32 -10.31 38.78
C ARG A 361 4.82 -10.05 37.36
N GLU A 362 5.66 -9.49 36.48
CA GLU A 362 5.35 -9.35 35.05
C GLU A 362 5.15 -10.69 34.36
N GLN A 363 6.00 -11.70 34.63
CA GLN A 363 5.85 -13.04 34.05
C GLN A 363 4.58 -13.77 34.51
N ARG A 364 4.07 -13.49 35.71
CA ARG A 364 2.77 -14.02 36.15
C ARG A 364 1.61 -13.31 35.46
N GLY A 365 1.66 -11.97 35.34
CA GLY A 365 0.64 -11.20 34.63
C GLY A 365 0.43 -11.67 33.18
N LEU A 366 1.51 -11.87 32.43
CA LEU A 366 1.46 -12.37 31.05
C LEU A 366 0.95 -13.82 30.93
N ARG A 367 1.13 -14.63 31.99
CA ARG A 367 0.67 -16.03 32.02
C ARG A 367 -0.82 -16.12 32.32
N ASP A 368 -1.32 -15.22 33.15
CA ASP A 368 -2.74 -15.14 33.48
C ASP A 368 -3.53 -14.52 32.31
N GLU A 369 -2.99 -13.50 31.64
CA GLU A 369 -3.58 -12.94 30.40
C GLU A 369 -3.68 -13.97 29.27
N LYS A 370 -2.69 -14.85 29.12
CA LYS A 370 -2.77 -15.98 28.15
C LYS A 370 -3.84 -17.01 28.50
N LYS A 371 -4.13 -17.23 29.78
CA LYS A 371 -5.18 -18.16 30.22
C LYS A 371 -6.58 -17.59 29.98
N ASP A 372 -6.75 -16.28 30.15
CA ASP A 372 -8.03 -15.60 29.93
C ASP A 372 -8.39 -15.52 28.43
N ILE A 373 -7.41 -15.62 27.52
CA ILE A 373 -7.63 -15.67 26.06
C ILE A 373 -7.97 -17.10 25.58
N GLU A 374 -7.57 -18.13 26.35
CA GLU A 374 -7.80 -19.55 26.02
C GLU A 374 -9.06 -20.14 26.67
N SER A 375 -9.75 -19.40 27.55
CA SER A 375 -11.07 -19.75 28.13
C SER A 375 -12.20 -19.00 27.46
#